data_AF-A0A2W4QLZ5-F1
#
_entry.id   AF-A0A2W4QLZ5-F1
#
_cell.length_a   1.000
_cell.length_b   1.000
_cell.length_c   1.000
_cell.angle_alpha   90.00
_cell.angle_beta   90.00
_cell.angle_gamma   90.00
#
_symmetry.space_group_name_H-M   'P 1'
#
loop_
_entity.id
_entity.type
_entity.pdbx_description
1 polymer ?
#
loop_
_entity_poly.entity_id
_entity_poly.type
_entity_poly.pdbx_seq_one_letter_code
_entity_poly.pdbx_strand_id
1 'polypeptide(L)' 'ARQLPGDWQHRYGYRPLLLETFVEKDRFTGTCYRAANWLHVGQTQGRGKLGPSGKQSVPIKDVWLYPLEKGFKNGLIR' A
#
# COMPACT_ATOMS: atom_id res chain seq x y z
N ALA A 1 10.70 -5.76 8.88
CA ALA A 1 10.72 -5.53 7.42
C ALA A 1 12.04 -5.88 6.72
N ARG A 2 13.21 -5.80 7.37
CA ARG A 2 14.52 -6.02 6.71
C ARG A 2 14.71 -7.39 6.03
N GLN A 3 14.16 -8.45 6.61
CA GLN A 3 14.31 -9.82 6.10
C GLN A 3 13.41 -10.12 4.89
N LEU A 4 12.20 -9.56 4.86
CA LEU A 4 11.15 -9.91 3.91
C LEU A 4 11.57 -9.81 2.43
N PRO A 5 12.30 -8.77 1.96
CA PRO A 5 12.80 -8.74 0.59
C PRO A 5 13.73 -9.91 0.23
N GLY A 6 14.54 -10.38 1.18
CA GLY A 6 15.45 -11.51 0.98
C GLY A 6 14.69 -12.83 0.83
N ASP A 7 13.73 -13.06 1.74
CA ASP A 7 12.89 -14.26 1.70
C ASP A 7 12.06 -14.33 0.41
N TRP A 8 11.54 -13.19 -0.07
CA TRP A 8 10.79 -13.13 -1.32
C TRP A 8 11.67 -13.45 -2.53
N GLN A 9 12.88 -12.90 -2.59
CA GLN A 9 13.82 -13.20 -3.67
C GLN A 9 14.15 -14.70 -3.70
N HIS A 10 14.39 -15.30 -2.54
CA HIS A 10 14.72 -16.71 -2.44
C HIS A 10 13.56 -17.62 -2.89
N ARG A 11 12.32 -17.29 -2.50
CA ARG A 11 11.16 -18.12 -2.79
C ARG A 11 10.55 -17.88 -4.18
N TYR A 12 10.51 -16.62 -4.62
CA TYR A 12 9.74 -16.20 -5.81
C TYR A 12 10.60 -15.59 -6.91
N GLY A 13 11.91 -15.43 -6.71
CA GLY A 13 12.83 -14.93 -7.73
C GLY A 13 12.79 -13.41 -7.96
N TYR A 14 12.02 -12.66 -7.18
CA TYR A 14 11.99 -11.20 -7.24
C TYR A 14 11.99 -10.56 -5.85
N ARG A 15 12.44 -9.31 -5.80
CA ARG A 15 12.62 -8.56 -4.56
C ARG A 15 11.63 -7.40 -4.47
N PRO A 16 10.63 -7.44 -3.56
CA PRO A 16 9.66 -6.36 -3.42
C PRO A 16 10.32 -5.08 -2.89
N LEU A 17 9.93 -3.93 -3.45
CA LEU A 17 10.51 -2.63 -3.12
C LEU A 17 9.77 -1.91 -1.97
N LEU A 18 8.49 -2.24 -1.77
CA LEU A 18 7.62 -1.66 -0.75
C LEU A 18 6.52 -2.64 -0.34
N LEU A 19 5.85 -2.34 0.78
CA LEU A 19 4.58 -2.93 1.16
C LEU A 19 3.47 -1.89 0.99
N GLU A 20 2.29 -2.34 0.56
CA GLU A 20 1.07 -1.52 0.46
C GLU A 20 0.00 -2.07 1.40
N THR A 21 -0.77 -1.19 2.01
CA THR A 21 -1.95 -1.56 2.79
C THR A 21 -3.02 -0.47 2.73
N PHE A 22 -4.25 -0.82 3.12
CA PHE A 22 -5.43 0.02 3.00
C PHE A 22 -6.17 0.09 4.33
N VAL A 23 -6.55 1.31 4.73
CA VAL A 23 -7.32 1.55 5.95
C VAL A 23 -8.64 2.21 5.57
N GLU A 24 -9.77 1.65 5.98
CA GLU A 24 -11.07 2.29 5.76
C GLU A 24 -11.17 3.59 6.56
N LYS A 25 -11.22 4.72 5.84
CA LYS A 25 -11.01 6.06 6.38
C LYS A 25 -12.07 6.46 7.41
N ASP A 26 -13.32 6.11 7.14
CA ASP A 26 -14.45 6.54 7.97
C ASP A 26 -14.57 5.72 9.27
N ARG A 27 -13.84 4.60 9.36
CA ARG A 27 -13.83 3.73 10.56
C ARG A 27 -12.56 3.86 11.38
N PHE A 28 -11.42 4.14 10.73
CA PHE A 28 -10.12 4.12 11.38
C PHE A 28 -9.21 5.23 10.86
N THR A 29 -8.46 5.86 11.76
CA THR A 29 -7.53 6.97 11.44
C THR A 29 -6.17 6.52 10.93
N GLY A 30 -5.87 5.21 10.95
CA GLY A 30 -4.58 4.66 10.52
C GLY A 30 -3.40 5.02 11.44
N THR A 31 -3.65 5.40 12.70
CA THR A 31 -2.61 5.88 13.63
C THR A 31 -1.47 4.89 13.83
N CYS A 32 -1.74 3.58 13.88
CA CYS A 32 -0.70 2.57 14.03
C CYS A 32 0.27 2.53 12.84
N TYR A 33 -0.22 2.74 11.62
CA TYR A 33 0.61 2.82 10.43
C TYR A 33 1.48 4.08 10.44
N ARG A 34 0.90 5.24 10.81
CA ARG A 34 1.67 6.48 11.01
C ARG A 34 2.77 6.31 12.06
N ALA A 35 2.44 5.72 13.20
CA ALA A 35 3.40 5.47 14.29
C ALA A 35 4.51 4.49 13.89
N ALA A 36 4.20 3.53 13.02
CA ALA A 36 5.16 2.58 12.46
C ALA A 36 5.95 3.13 11.24
N ASN A 37 5.91 4.45 10.99
CA ASN A 37 6.60 5.13 9.89
C ASN A 37 6.15 4.69 8.48
N TRP A 38 4.89 4.29 8.32
CA TRP A 38 4.30 4.15 7.00
C TRP A 38 3.97 5.52 6.41
N LEU A 39 4.07 5.61 5.09
CA LEU A 39 3.78 6.81 4.31
C LEU A 39 2.33 6.79 3.86
N HIS A 40 1.53 7.77 4.25
CA HIS A 40 0.22 8.00 3.65
C HIS A 40 0.42 8.61 2.26
N VAL A 41 -0.17 8.00 1.22
CA VAL A 41 0.07 8.41 -0.18
C VAL A 41 -1.18 8.80 -0.94
N GLY A 42 -2.35 8.71 -0.32
CA GLY A 42 -3.62 9.11 -0.94
C GLY A 42 -4.80 8.24 -0.49
N GLN A 43 -5.86 8.30 -1.29
CA GLN A 43 -7.13 7.62 -1.03
C GLN A 43 -7.62 6.86 -2.26
N THR A 44 -8.28 5.73 -2.03
CA THR A 44 -8.99 5.03 -3.10
C THR A 44 -10.20 5.83 -3.55
N GLN A 45 -10.66 5.62 -4.79
CA GLN A 45 -11.83 6.31 -5.34
C GLN A 45 -13.17 5.69 -4.90
N GLY A 46 -13.17 4.74 -3.98
CA GLY A 46 -14.38 4.04 -3.56
C GLY A 46 -15.06 3.21 -4.68
N ARG A 47 -14.29 2.76 -5.68
CA ARG A 47 -14.80 1.95 -6.79
C ARG A 47 -14.52 0.46 -6.58
N GLY A 48 -15.58 -0.34 -6.52
CA GLY A 48 -15.49 -1.79 -6.52
C GLY A 48 -15.31 -2.35 -7.94
N LYS A 49 -14.76 -3.56 -8.05
CA LYS A 49 -14.48 -4.23 -9.34
C LYS A 49 -15.71 -4.37 -10.23
N LEU A 50 -16.89 -4.61 -9.65
CA LEU A 50 -18.17 -4.81 -10.34
C LEU A 50 -19.15 -3.63 -10.09
N GLY A 51 -18.64 -2.49 -9.63
CA GLY A 51 -19.46 -1.34 -9.29
C GLY A 51 -19.91 -0.54 -10.52
N PRO A 52 -21.00 0.25 -10.40
CA PRO A 52 -21.41 1.18 -11.44
C PRO A 52 -20.31 2.20 -11.76
N SER A 53 -20.06 2.41 -13.06
CA SER A 53 -19.11 3.43 -13.53
C SER A 53 -19.52 4.82 -13.04
N GLY A 54 -18.54 5.68 -12.75
CA GLY A 54 -18.81 7.04 -12.28
C GLY A 54 -19.18 7.15 -10.81
N LYS A 55 -19.58 6.05 -10.14
CA LYS A 55 -20.18 6.11 -8.80
C LYS A 55 -19.36 5.36 -7.76
N GLN A 56 -19.38 5.87 -6.54
CA GLN A 56 -18.88 5.14 -5.39
C GLN A 56 -19.74 3.90 -5.16
N SER A 57 -19.09 2.77 -4.89
CA SER A 57 -19.73 1.46 -4.65
C SER A 57 -19.09 0.69 -3.50
N VAL A 58 -17.93 1.14 -3.00
CA VAL A 58 -17.27 0.61 -1.82
C VAL A 58 -16.73 1.76 -0.95
N PRO A 59 -16.44 1.52 0.34
CA PRO A 59 -15.84 2.54 1.20
C PRO A 59 -14.52 3.08 0.65
N ILE A 60 -14.28 4.37 0.88
CA ILE A 60 -12.99 5.02 0.59
C ILE A 60 -11.97 4.56 1.62
N LYS A 61 -10.77 4.24 1.15
CA LYS A 61 -9.66 3.78 1.99
C LYS A 61 -8.46 4.70 1.84
N ASP A 62 -7.80 5.02 2.94
CA ASP A 62 -6.46 5.58 2.91
C ASP A 62 -5.46 4.52 2.44
N VAL A 63 -4.53 4.93 1.59
CA VAL A 63 -3.45 4.09 1.06
C VAL A 63 -2.16 4.41 1.81
N TRP A 64 -1.54 3.36 2.36
CA TRP A 64 -0.30 3.47 3.13
C TRP A 64 0.78 2.59 2.52
N LEU A 65 1.98 3.16 2.37
CA LEU A 65 3.16 2.45 1.86
C LEU A 65 4.27 2.35 2.91
N TYR A 66 4.94 1.20 2.97
CA TYR A 66 6.16 1.02 3.75
C TYR A 66 7.33 0.69 2.83
N PRO A 67 8.34 1.57 2.69
CA PRO A 67 9.52 1.30 1.88
C PRO A 67 10.35 0.13 2.44
N LEU A 68 10.70 -0.83 1.59
CA LEU A 68 11.61 -1.92 1.93
C LEU A 68 13.05 -1.66 1.47
N GLU A 69 13.20 -0.81 0.45
CA GLU A 69 14.47 -0.45 -0.20
C GLU A 69 14.66 1.07 -0.20
N LYS A 70 15.92 1.53 -0.09
CA LYS A 70 16.23 2.95 -0.29
C LYS A 70 16.03 3.29 -1.76
N GLY A 71 15.35 4.39 -2.04
CA GLY A 71 15.07 4.80 -3.43
C GLY A 71 14.04 3.91 -4.14
N PHE A 72 13.16 3.22 -3.42
CA PHE A 72 12.11 2.35 -3.97
C PHE A 72 11.34 2.96 -5.15
N LYS A 73 11.10 4.28 -5.13
CA LYS A 73 10.42 5.03 -6.20
C LYS A 73 11.10 4.87 -7.56
N ASN A 74 12.44 4.89 -7.60
CA ASN A 74 13.19 4.75 -8.85
C ASN A 74 13.04 3.34 -9.44
N GLY A 75 12.87 2.33 -8.59
CA GLY A 75 12.64 0.95 -9.03
C GLY A 75 11.19 0.67 -9.44
N LEU A 76 10.22 1.51 -9.06
CA LEU A 76 8.82 1.37 -9.51
C LEU A 76 8.58 1.89 -10.94
N ILE A 77 9.44 2.77 -11.44
CA ILE A 77 9.29 3.46 -12.74
C ILE A 77 10.17 2.79 -13.82
N ARG A 78 10.82 1.68 -13.48
CA ARG A 78 11.60 0.84 -14.41
C ARG A 78 10.76 -0.34 -14.87
#